data_AF-A0A9Q0LZI1-F1
#
_entry.id   AF-A0A9Q0LZI1-F1
#
_cell.length_a   1.000
_cell.length_b   1.000
_cell.length_c   1.000
_cell.angle_alpha   90.00
_cell.angle_beta   90.00
_cell.angle_gamma   90.00
#
_symmetry.space_group_name_H-M   'P 1'
#
loop_
_entity.id
_entity.type
_entity.pdbx_description
1 polymer ?
#
loop_
_entity_poly.entity_id
_entity_poly.type
_entity_poly.pdbx_seq_one_letter_code
_entity_poly.pdbx_strand_id
1 'polypeptide(L)'
;MNRLQQQFFEHFVKTSARQIRNSEDMQFSFSYFYFLINESDETEFQTILERFDTDHLRSLSPNELKALQIQLNGLPLNNGQNYLFLSELNGCCNNCISIDFNATDFKLLQSSLSFNTIHNCSMTTNMIKDKCERTNRNKFEIVNDEDVSFKMLRSNETLLEQELDKLRNKPTKFICLNDNFDHGTNRTQELRLKQILNQIYQSLFPI
;
A
#
# COMPACT_ATOMS: atom_id res chain seq x y z
N MET A 1 24.79 -9.17 14.45
CA MET A 1 26.17 -9.00 13.94
C MET A 1 26.67 -10.15 13.07
N ASN A 2 26.53 -11.42 13.48
CA ASN A 2 27.09 -12.56 12.73
C ASN A 2 26.70 -12.63 11.24
N ARG A 3 25.45 -12.30 10.89
CA ARG A 3 24.99 -12.31 9.49
C ARG A 3 25.73 -11.31 8.59
N LEU A 4 25.89 -10.06 9.04
CA LEU A 4 26.68 -9.05 8.34
C LEU A 4 28.11 -9.55 8.12
N GLN A 5 28.74 -10.10 9.17
CA GLN A 5 30.11 -10.59 9.11
C GLN A 5 30.25 -11.79 8.17
N GLN A 6 29.26 -12.68 8.14
CA GLN A 6 29.25 -13.82 7.20
C GLN A 6 29.10 -13.34 5.76
N GLN A 7 28.21 -12.38 5.50
CA GLN A 7 27.98 -11.86 4.15
C GLN A 7 29.15 -11.01 3.62
N PHE A 8 29.76 -10.20 4.48
CA PHE A 8 30.87 -9.30 4.14
C PHE A 8 32.18 -9.72 4.82
N PHE A 9 32.43 -11.04 4.83
CA PHE A 9 33.55 -11.65 5.57
C PHE A 9 34.90 -11.02 5.24
N GLU A 10 35.21 -10.82 3.96
CA GLU A 10 36.49 -10.25 3.53
C GLU A 10 36.72 -8.84 4.08
N HIS A 11 35.66 -8.02 4.14
CA HIS A 11 35.74 -6.64 4.60
C HIS A 11 35.88 -6.58 6.13
N PHE A 12 35.20 -7.50 6.83
CA PHE A 12 35.35 -7.69 8.27
C PHE A 12 36.79 -8.10 8.61
N VAL A 13 37.35 -9.10 7.93
CA VAL A 13 38.72 -9.58 8.16
C VAL A 13 39.73 -8.46 7.94
N LYS A 14 39.65 -7.72 6.81
CA LYS A 14 40.53 -6.58 6.52
C LYS A 14 40.49 -5.50 7.61
N THR A 15 39.29 -5.16 8.07
CA THR A 15 39.10 -4.15 9.13
C THR A 15 39.63 -4.64 10.47
N SER A 16 39.33 -5.88 10.85
CA SER A 16 39.72 -6.47 12.14
C SER A 16 41.22 -6.76 12.28
N ALA A 17 41.94 -6.91 11.16
CA ALA A 17 43.39 -7.14 11.15
C ALA A 17 44.21 -5.87 11.47
N ARG A 18 43.57 -4.70 11.51
CA ARG A 18 44.23 -3.40 11.72
C ARG A 18 44.00 -2.91 13.14
N GLN A 19 45.07 -2.40 13.76
CA GLN A 19 44.99 -1.74 15.08
C GLN A 19 44.65 -0.26 14.98
N ILE A 20 45.00 0.37 13.85
CA ILE A 20 44.78 1.79 13.58
C ILE A 20 43.85 1.91 12.38
N ARG A 21 42.91 2.85 12.48
CA ARG A 21 41.90 3.11 11.46
C ARG A 21 42.52 3.46 10.11
N ASN A 22 41.96 2.89 9.06
CA ASN A 22 42.29 3.12 7.66
C ASN A 22 41.03 3.55 6.88
N SER A 23 41.23 4.18 5.72
CA SER A 23 40.13 4.62 4.84
C SER A 23 39.30 3.46 4.27
N GLU A 24 39.85 2.25 4.18
CA GLU A 24 39.15 1.06 3.68
C GLU A 24 38.42 0.27 4.77
N ASP A 25 38.48 0.73 6.03
CA ASP A 25 37.85 0.03 7.15
C ASP A 25 36.33 0.20 7.12
N MET A 26 35.63 -0.89 7.42
CA MET A 26 34.19 -0.84 7.63
C MET A 26 33.85 0.05 8.82
N GLN A 27 32.89 0.94 8.63
CA GLN A 27 32.25 1.64 9.74
C GLN A 27 31.17 0.75 10.33
N PHE A 28 31.56 -0.15 11.24
CA PHE A 28 30.70 -1.25 11.71
C PHE A 28 29.28 -0.83 12.11
N SER A 29 29.13 0.26 12.86
CA SER A 29 27.80 0.71 13.29
C SER A 29 26.93 1.10 12.10
N PHE A 30 27.41 1.94 11.18
CA PHE A 30 26.66 2.33 9.99
C PHE A 30 26.39 1.13 9.09
N SER A 31 27.41 0.33 8.77
CA SER A 31 27.26 -0.88 7.96
C SER A 31 26.23 -1.85 8.54
N TYR A 32 26.21 -2.02 9.87
CA TYR A 32 25.26 -2.90 10.53
C TYR A 32 23.83 -2.37 10.47
N PHE A 33 23.59 -1.08 10.71
CA PHE A 33 22.26 -0.51 10.61
C PHE A 33 21.73 -0.56 9.17
N TYR A 34 22.54 -0.17 8.17
CA TYR A 34 22.15 -0.28 6.76
C TYR A 34 21.88 -1.73 6.34
N PHE A 35 22.67 -2.68 6.83
CA PHE A 35 22.43 -4.09 6.60
C PHE A 35 21.08 -4.53 7.16
N LEU A 36 20.78 -4.22 8.42
CA LEU A 36 19.51 -4.59 9.03
C LEU A 36 18.31 -3.97 8.30
N ILE A 37 18.44 -2.71 7.86
CA ILE A 37 17.39 -1.97 7.13
C ILE A 37 17.10 -2.58 5.76
N ASN A 38 18.13 -3.07 5.05
CA ASN A 38 18.00 -3.54 3.66
C ASN A 38 17.92 -5.07 3.53
N GLU A 39 18.11 -5.82 4.60
CA GLU A 39 17.97 -7.26 4.57
C GLU A 39 16.49 -7.63 4.45
N SER A 40 16.15 -8.33 3.37
CA SER A 40 14.79 -8.73 3.04
C SER A 40 14.67 -10.23 2.84
N ASP A 41 13.52 -10.80 3.18
CA ASP A 41 13.15 -12.19 2.85
C ASP A 41 12.06 -12.21 1.77
N GLU A 42 11.98 -13.33 1.04
CA GLU A 42 10.83 -13.62 0.16
C GLU A 42 9.57 -13.79 1.00
N THR A 43 8.48 -13.21 0.53
CA THR A 43 7.21 -13.14 1.25
C THR A 43 6.18 -13.99 0.56
N GLU A 44 5.51 -14.83 1.35
CA GLU A 44 4.41 -15.63 0.86
C GLU A 44 3.27 -14.73 0.35
N PHE A 45 2.67 -15.10 -0.78
CA PHE A 45 1.57 -14.36 -1.40
C PHE A 45 0.42 -14.08 -0.42
N GLN A 46 0.09 -15.06 0.42
CA GLN A 46 -0.94 -14.95 1.45
C GLN A 46 -0.61 -13.81 2.43
N THR A 47 0.62 -13.76 2.94
CA THR A 47 1.11 -12.72 3.86
C THR A 47 1.14 -11.33 3.23
N ILE A 48 1.29 -11.24 1.91
CA ILE A 48 1.15 -9.96 1.20
C ILE A 48 -0.29 -9.47 1.28
N LEU A 49 -1.27 -10.33 0.98
CA LEU A 49 -2.68 -9.98 1.02
C LEU A 49 -3.17 -9.68 2.45
N GLU A 50 -2.64 -10.37 3.46
CA GLU A 50 -2.93 -10.11 4.89
C GLU A 50 -2.62 -8.66 5.32
N ARG A 51 -1.73 -7.96 4.61
CA ARG A 51 -1.42 -6.54 4.90
C ARG A 51 -2.53 -5.59 4.51
N PHE A 52 -3.33 -6.00 3.53
CA PHE A 52 -4.44 -5.22 3.01
C PHE A 52 -5.77 -5.65 3.63
N ASP A 53 -5.85 -6.87 4.16
CA ASP A 53 -6.99 -7.43 4.89
C ASP A 53 -7.05 -6.85 6.32
N THR A 54 -7.59 -5.64 6.40
CA THR A 54 -7.71 -4.83 7.61
C THR A 54 -8.73 -5.38 8.60
N ASP A 55 -9.73 -6.11 8.13
CA ASP A 55 -10.77 -6.75 8.95
C ASP A 55 -10.49 -8.23 9.26
N HIS A 56 -9.41 -8.79 8.70
CA HIS A 56 -8.95 -10.16 8.91
C HIS A 56 -9.96 -11.24 8.49
N LEU A 57 -10.81 -10.94 7.51
CA LEU A 57 -11.81 -11.88 6.99
C LEU A 57 -11.22 -12.87 5.97
N ARG A 58 -9.94 -12.77 5.63
CA ARG A 58 -9.26 -13.54 4.55
C ARG A 58 -9.90 -13.30 3.18
N SER A 59 -10.44 -12.12 3.00
CA SER A 59 -11.01 -11.63 1.75
C SER A 59 -10.76 -10.13 1.66
N LEU A 60 -10.50 -9.61 0.46
CA LEU A 60 -10.34 -8.18 0.28
C LEU A 60 -11.66 -7.56 -0.15
N SER A 61 -12.16 -6.64 0.67
CA SER A 61 -13.26 -5.74 0.36
C SER A 61 -12.91 -4.79 -0.79
N PRO A 62 -13.89 -4.12 -1.40
CA PRO A 62 -13.63 -3.10 -2.43
C PRO A 62 -12.62 -2.02 -2.04
N ASN A 63 -12.64 -1.59 -0.78
CA ASN A 63 -11.73 -0.56 -0.27
C ASN A 63 -10.29 -1.08 -0.16
N GLU A 64 -10.14 -2.34 0.26
CA GLU A 64 -8.83 -2.99 0.40
C GLU A 64 -8.25 -3.37 -0.95
N LEU A 65 -9.09 -3.80 -1.90
CA LEU A 65 -8.70 -3.98 -3.30
C LEU A 65 -8.23 -2.67 -3.93
N LYS A 66 -8.89 -1.55 -3.62
CA LYS A 66 -8.42 -0.23 -4.06
C LYS A 66 -7.06 0.12 -3.45
N ALA A 67 -6.85 -0.17 -2.16
CA ALA A 67 -5.55 0.03 -1.52
C ALA A 67 -4.44 -0.83 -2.15
N LEU A 68 -4.74 -2.10 -2.44
CA LEU A 68 -3.84 -3.00 -3.17
C LEU A 68 -3.50 -2.45 -4.55
N GLN A 69 -4.50 -2.05 -5.33
CA GLN A 69 -4.30 -1.45 -6.65
C GLN A 69 -3.43 -0.18 -6.59
N ILE A 70 -3.62 0.67 -5.59
CA ILE A 70 -2.79 1.86 -5.40
C ILE A 70 -1.33 1.49 -5.17
N GLN A 71 -1.02 0.45 -4.38
CA GLN A 71 0.35 -0.03 -4.21
C GLN A 71 0.91 -0.63 -5.52
N LEU A 72 0.08 -1.34 -6.27
CA LEU A 72 0.48 -1.98 -7.52
C LEU A 72 0.67 -1.01 -8.69
N ASN A 73 -0.06 0.10 -8.76
CA ASN A 73 -0.04 1.00 -9.90
C ASN A 73 0.57 2.37 -9.58
N GLY A 74 0.64 2.73 -8.30
CA GLY A 74 1.00 4.07 -7.85
C GLY A 74 -0.15 5.07 -8.04
N LEU A 75 0.12 6.33 -7.70
CA LEU A 75 -0.82 7.43 -7.84
C LEU A 75 -0.36 8.43 -8.92
N PRO A 76 -1.30 9.11 -9.60
CA PRO A 76 -2.76 8.91 -9.54
C PRO A 76 -3.19 7.62 -10.26
N LEU A 77 -4.30 7.01 -9.83
CA LEU A 77 -4.85 5.85 -10.52
C LEU A 77 -5.32 6.26 -11.93
N ASN A 78 -4.81 5.56 -12.95
CA ASN A 78 -5.24 5.76 -14.33
C ASN A 78 -6.48 4.90 -14.62
N ASN A 79 -7.53 5.51 -15.20
CA ASN A 79 -8.77 4.80 -15.57
C ASN A 79 -8.53 3.53 -16.40
N GLY A 80 -7.57 3.55 -17.32
CA GLY A 80 -7.22 2.39 -18.14
C GLY A 80 -6.56 1.27 -17.34
N GLN A 81 -5.65 1.61 -16.42
CA GLN A 81 -5.05 0.63 -15.51
C GLN A 81 -6.09 0.04 -14.56
N ASN A 82 -7.02 0.88 -14.10
CA ASN A 82 -8.08 0.44 -13.21
C ASN A 82 -9.05 -0.52 -13.90
N TYR A 83 -9.46 -0.19 -15.13
CA TYR A 83 -10.25 -1.09 -15.96
C TYR A 83 -9.56 -2.44 -16.16
N LEU A 84 -8.27 -2.45 -16.52
CA LEU A 84 -7.52 -3.70 -16.73
C LEU A 84 -7.51 -4.57 -15.46
N PHE A 85 -7.17 -3.98 -14.31
CA PHE A 85 -7.15 -4.67 -13.02
C PHE A 85 -8.50 -5.31 -12.67
N LEU A 86 -9.59 -4.54 -12.77
CA LEU A 86 -10.92 -5.05 -12.43
C LEU A 86 -11.46 -6.06 -13.44
N SER A 87 -11.16 -5.86 -14.74
CA SER A 87 -11.57 -6.80 -15.79
C SER A 87 -10.94 -8.18 -15.59
N GLU A 88 -9.68 -8.21 -15.16
CA GLU A 88 -8.99 -9.45 -14.82
C GLU A 88 -9.62 -10.13 -13.61
N LEU A 89 -9.76 -9.39 -12.49
CA LEU A 89 -10.38 -9.92 -11.28
C LEU A 89 -11.78 -10.49 -11.57
N ASN A 90 -12.57 -9.79 -12.38
CA ASN A 90 -13.90 -10.23 -12.76
C ASN A 90 -13.87 -11.54 -13.59
N GLY A 91 -12.87 -11.68 -14.46
CA GLY A 91 -12.63 -12.90 -15.23
C GLY A 91 -12.27 -14.10 -14.38
N CYS A 92 -11.56 -13.91 -13.26
CA CYS A 92 -11.14 -15.01 -12.38
C CYS A 92 -12.24 -15.53 -11.45
N CYS A 93 -13.31 -14.76 -11.25
CA CYS A 93 -14.29 -15.01 -10.20
C CYS A 93 -15.71 -15.27 -10.73
N ASN A 94 -15.86 -15.55 -12.03
CA ASN A 94 -17.14 -15.81 -12.69
C ASN A 94 -18.20 -14.70 -12.42
N ASN A 95 -17.90 -13.45 -12.75
CA ASN A 95 -18.79 -12.28 -12.60
C ASN A 95 -19.10 -11.85 -11.15
N CYS A 96 -18.13 -11.97 -10.25
CA CYS A 96 -18.26 -11.46 -8.88
C CYS A 96 -18.21 -9.92 -8.79
N ILE A 97 -17.71 -9.24 -9.82
CA ILE A 97 -17.62 -7.77 -9.88
C ILE A 97 -18.58 -7.27 -10.95
N SER A 98 -19.59 -6.50 -10.55
CA SER A 98 -20.31 -5.67 -11.52
C SER A 98 -19.54 -4.38 -11.74
N ILE A 99 -19.07 -4.19 -12.98
CA ILE A 99 -18.41 -2.97 -13.43
C ILE A 99 -19.50 -2.05 -13.98
N ASP A 100 -19.84 -0.97 -13.26
CA ASP A 100 -20.68 0.10 -13.82
C ASP A 100 -19.81 1.02 -14.69
N PHE A 101 -19.98 0.93 -16.01
CA PHE A 101 -19.21 1.67 -17.00
C PHE A 101 -19.62 3.15 -17.13
N ASN A 102 -20.74 3.55 -16.52
CA ASN A 102 -21.26 4.92 -16.62
C ASN A 102 -20.92 5.80 -15.42
N ALA A 103 -20.41 5.22 -14.34
CA ALA A 103 -19.89 5.97 -13.22
C ALA A 103 -18.39 6.20 -13.42
N THR A 104 -17.95 7.45 -13.31
CA THR A 104 -16.54 7.81 -13.07
C THR A 104 -15.99 7.17 -11.79
N ASP A 105 -16.90 6.69 -10.94
CA ASP A 105 -16.63 6.12 -9.65
C ASP A 105 -16.82 4.61 -9.72
N PHE A 106 -15.75 3.88 -9.41
CA PHE A 106 -15.73 2.44 -9.27
C PHE A 106 -16.59 2.01 -8.09
N LYS A 107 -17.90 1.97 -8.29
CA LYS A 107 -18.79 1.28 -7.38
C LYS A 107 -18.65 -0.22 -7.67
N LEU A 108 -17.60 -0.82 -7.11
CA LEU A 108 -17.48 -2.26 -6.93
C LEU A 108 -18.78 -2.73 -6.25
N LEU A 109 -19.70 -3.22 -7.06
CA LEU A 109 -20.96 -3.77 -6.60
C LEU A 109 -20.65 -5.15 -5.98
N GLN A 110 -20.30 -5.06 -4.70
CA GLN A 110 -20.52 -6.02 -3.62
C GLN A 110 -20.18 -7.48 -3.93
N SER A 111 -18.90 -7.81 -3.82
CA SER A 111 -18.46 -8.93 -2.97
C SER A 111 -16.99 -8.74 -2.61
N SER A 112 -16.60 -9.09 -1.39
CA SER A 112 -15.18 -9.21 -1.06
C SER A 112 -14.59 -10.41 -1.82
N LEU A 113 -13.33 -10.30 -2.24
CA LEU A 113 -12.65 -11.37 -2.97
C LEU A 113 -11.81 -12.19 -2.02
N SER A 114 -12.08 -13.50 -1.96
CA SER A 114 -11.21 -14.41 -1.19
C SER A 114 -9.78 -14.41 -1.74
N PHE A 115 -8.80 -14.68 -0.89
CA PHE A 115 -7.40 -14.69 -1.33
C PHE A 115 -7.14 -15.74 -2.41
N ASN A 116 -7.84 -16.89 -2.36
CA ASN A 116 -7.77 -17.92 -3.38
C ASN A 116 -8.24 -17.41 -4.75
N THR A 117 -9.29 -16.60 -4.78
CA THR A 117 -9.78 -15.98 -6.01
C THR A 117 -8.72 -15.06 -6.61
N ILE A 118 -8.08 -14.24 -5.78
CA ILE A 118 -7.03 -13.31 -6.22
C ILE A 118 -5.78 -14.09 -6.69
N HIS A 119 -5.39 -15.15 -5.98
CA HIS A 119 -4.26 -16.02 -6.34
C HIS A 119 -4.48 -16.71 -7.70
N ASN A 120 -5.72 -17.01 -8.07
CA ASN A 120 -6.05 -17.61 -9.36
C ASN A 120 -5.95 -16.61 -10.53
N CYS A 121 -5.86 -15.31 -10.25
CA CYS A 121 -5.63 -14.28 -11.27
C CYS A 121 -4.15 -14.15 -11.60
N SER A 122 -3.76 -14.66 -12.78
CA SER A 122 -2.35 -14.75 -13.17
C SER A 122 -1.62 -13.40 -13.28
N MET A 123 -2.21 -12.39 -13.92
CA MET A 123 -1.57 -11.08 -14.09
C MET A 123 -1.55 -10.34 -12.75
N THR A 124 -2.65 -10.33 -12.00
CA THR A 124 -2.70 -9.71 -10.66
C THR A 124 -1.69 -10.38 -9.71
N THR A 125 -1.62 -11.71 -9.70
CA THR A 125 -0.65 -12.45 -8.87
C THR A 125 0.79 -12.13 -9.25
N ASN A 126 1.10 -12.02 -10.54
CA ASN A 126 2.43 -11.64 -11.00
C ASN A 126 2.76 -10.20 -10.60
N MET A 127 1.84 -9.25 -10.76
CA MET A 127 2.04 -7.86 -10.32
C MET A 127 2.30 -7.76 -8.82
N ILE A 128 1.57 -8.54 -8.01
CA ILE A 128 1.75 -8.60 -6.57
C ILE A 128 3.13 -9.16 -6.22
N LYS A 129 3.57 -10.23 -6.88
CA LYS A 129 4.92 -10.77 -6.68
C LYS A 129 5.97 -9.73 -7.06
N ASP A 130 5.91 -9.19 -8.27
CA ASP A 130 6.92 -8.24 -8.76
C ASP A 130 7.08 -6.99 -7.86
N LYS A 131 5.99 -6.50 -7.25
CA LYS A 131 6.03 -5.31 -6.40
C LYS A 131 6.12 -5.55 -4.90
N CYS A 132 5.68 -6.71 -4.41
CA CYS A 132 5.52 -6.97 -2.98
C CYS A 132 6.22 -8.24 -2.49
N GLU A 133 7.00 -8.93 -3.34
CA GLU A 133 7.72 -10.18 -3.00
C GLU A 133 8.68 -10.03 -1.82
N ARG A 134 9.26 -8.85 -1.61
CA ARG A 134 10.32 -8.66 -0.62
C ARG A 134 9.87 -7.83 0.55
N THR A 135 10.17 -8.33 1.74
CA THR A 135 9.80 -7.66 2.98
C THR A 135 10.97 -7.62 3.91
N ASN A 136 11.09 -6.51 4.64
CA ASN A 136 12.22 -6.30 5.52
C ASN A 136 12.23 -7.38 6.59
N ARG A 137 13.32 -8.14 6.62
CA ARG A 137 13.52 -9.23 7.56
C ARG A 137 13.61 -8.72 8.99
N ASN A 138 14.19 -7.53 9.16
CA ASN A 138 14.33 -6.89 10.46
C ASN A 138 13.31 -5.76 10.58
N LYS A 139 12.68 -5.67 11.76
CA LYS A 139 11.87 -4.50 12.11
C LYS A 139 12.80 -3.31 12.34
N PHE A 140 12.52 -2.21 11.66
CA PHE A 140 13.17 -0.94 11.90
C PHE A 140 12.16 0.19 11.71
N GLU A 141 12.49 1.34 12.26
CA GLU A 141 11.75 2.57 12.08
C GLU A 141 12.77 3.67 11.76
N ILE A 142 12.52 4.42 10.70
CA ILE A 142 13.26 5.64 10.42
C ILE A 142 12.40 6.76 11.00
N VAL A 143 12.79 7.25 12.17
CA VAL A 143 12.10 8.36 12.84
C VAL A 143 12.32 9.62 12.01
N ASN A 144 11.25 10.09 11.37
CA ASN A 144 11.20 11.35 10.62
C ASN A 144 10.10 12.22 11.25
N ASP A 145 10.15 13.54 11.04
CA ASP A 145 9.16 14.48 11.59
C ASP A 145 7.78 14.48 10.88
N GLU A 146 7.50 13.49 10.01
CA GLU A 146 6.32 13.44 9.12
C GLU A 146 5.18 12.52 9.60
N ASP A 147 4.90 12.48 10.91
CA ASP A 147 3.84 11.61 11.45
C ASP A 147 2.41 12.12 11.21
N VAL A 148 2.26 13.32 10.65
CA VAL A 148 0.98 14.02 10.50
C VAL A 148 0.68 14.31 9.03
N SER A 149 -0.53 13.94 8.59
CA SER A 149 -1.05 14.27 7.26
C SER A 149 -2.21 15.26 7.37
N PHE A 150 -2.06 16.43 6.76
CA PHE A 150 -3.11 17.44 6.66
C PHE A 150 -3.74 17.39 5.27
N LYS A 151 -5.07 17.17 5.22
CA LYS A 151 -5.85 17.10 3.97
C LYS A 151 -6.98 18.11 4.00
N MET A 152 -6.98 19.03 3.03
CA MET A 152 -8.11 19.93 2.78
C MET A 152 -9.12 19.21 1.88
N LEU A 153 -10.34 19.00 2.38
CA LEU A 153 -11.39 18.28 1.69
C LEU A 153 -12.16 19.23 0.78
N ARG A 154 -12.01 19.07 -0.55
CA ARG A 154 -12.61 19.98 -1.54
C ARG A 154 -13.83 19.36 -2.18
N SER A 155 -14.76 20.19 -2.64
CA SER A 155 -16.04 19.78 -3.26
C SER A 155 -15.89 19.05 -4.60
N ASN A 156 -14.72 19.10 -5.22
CA ASN A 156 -14.44 18.38 -6.46
C ASN A 156 -14.18 16.89 -6.14
N GLU A 157 -15.10 16.01 -6.58
CA GLU A 157 -15.09 14.57 -6.32
C GLU A 157 -13.73 13.92 -6.67
N THR A 158 -13.24 14.16 -7.89
CA THR A 158 -11.96 13.61 -8.35
C THR A 158 -10.77 14.07 -7.52
N LEU A 159 -10.72 15.35 -7.16
CA LEU A 159 -9.63 15.89 -6.34
C LEU A 159 -9.69 15.37 -4.90
N LEU A 160 -10.90 15.23 -4.35
CA LEU A 160 -11.11 14.61 -3.04
C LEU A 160 -10.62 13.16 -3.05
N GLU A 161 -11.01 12.36 -4.03
CA GLU A 161 -10.54 10.98 -4.17
C GLU A 161 -9.02 10.90 -4.26
N GLN A 162 -8.39 11.74 -5.09
CA GLN A 162 -6.93 11.77 -5.22
C GLN A 162 -6.23 12.14 -3.90
N GLU A 163 -6.78 13.07 -3.11
CA GLU A 163 -6.21 13.42 -1.82
C GLU A 163 -6.34 12.30 -0.78
N LEU A 164 -7.45 11.57 -0.80
CA LEU A 164 -7.68 10.43 0.10
C LEU A 164 -6.90 9.19 -0.33
N ASP A 165 -6.70 8.98 -1.63
CA ASP A 165 -5.88 7.87 -2.15
C ASP A 165 -4.41 8.02 -1.74
N LYS A 166 -3.92 9.26 -1.54
CA LYS A 166 -2.59 9.49 -0.92
C LYS A 166 -2.50 8.91 0.49
N LEU A 167 -3.59 8.94 1.27
CA LEU A 167 -3.63 8.34 2.61
C LEU A 167 -3.59 6.81 2.53
N ARG A 168 -4.23 6.22 1.51
CA ARG A 168 -4.15 4.76 1.26
C ARG A 168 -2.73 4.34 0.85
N ASN A 169 -2.04 5.16 0.08
CA ASN A 169 -0.68 4.87 -0.39
C ASN A 169 0.37 4.99 0.74
N LYS A 170 0.28 6.04 1.56
CA LYS A 170 1.17 6.28 2.70
C LYS A 170 0.32 6.54 3.94
N PRO A 171 -0.10 5.49 4.67
CA PRO A 171 -0.85 5.66 5.91
C PRO A 171 0.02 6.40 6.92
N THR A 172 -0.59 7.38 7.59
CA THR A 172 0.06 8.22 8.60
C THR A 172 -0.65 8.03 9.93
N LYS A 173 0.10 8.19 11.02
CA LYS A 173 -0.41 7.96 12.38
C LYS A 173 -1.47 8.99 12.76
N PHE A 174 -1.27 10.25 12.38
CA PHE A 174 -2.20 11.33 12.64
C PHE A 174 -2.74 11.89 11.33
N ILE A 175 -4.05 11.82 11.14
CA ILE A 175 -4.73 12.33 9.95
C ILE A 175 -5.62 13.50 10.38
N CYS A 176 -5.34 14.69 9.84
CA CYS A 176 -6.14 15.89 10.02
C CYS A 176 -6.90 16.18 8.72
N LEU A 177 -8.22 15.98 8.76
CA LEU A 177 -9.10 16.32 7.64
C LEU A 177 -9.77 17.67 7.92
N ASN A 178 -9.52 18.66 7.07
CA ASN A 178 -10.16 19.97 7.15
C ASN A 178 -11.33 20.02 6.17
N ASP A 179 -12.55 20.26 6.68
CA ASP A 179 -13.73 20.38 5.84
C ASP A 179 -13.70 21.72 5.08
N ASN A 180 -13.49 21.66 3.77
CA ASN A 180 -13.52 22.79 2.84
C ASN A 180 -14.58 22.57 1.76
N PHE A 181 -15.66 21.82 2.08
CA PHE A 181 -16.74 21.60 1.14
C PHE A 181 -17.63 22.84 0.98
N ASP A 182 -18.15 23.04 -0.22
CA ASP A 182 -19.12 24.08 -0.54
C ASP A 182 -20.53 23.59 -0.17
N HIS A 183 -20.86 23.64 1.12
CA HIS A 183 -22.14 23.17 1.63
C HIS A 183 -23.34 23.94 1.03
N GLY A 184 -24.48 23.25 0.85
CA GLY A 184 -25.74 23.87 0.44
C GLY A 184 -25.89 24.16 -1.05
N THR A 185 -24.89 23.85 -1.89
CA THR A 185 -24.91 24.10 -3.34
C THR A 185 -25.65 23.01 -4.13
N ASN A 186 -25.36 21.73 -3.85
CA ASN A 186 -25.96 20.59 -4.55
C ASN A 186 -26.04 19.35 -3.65
N ARG A 187 -27.26 18.88 -3.38
CA ARG A 187 -27.51 17.73 -2.50
C ARG A 187 -26.93 16.42 -3.04
N THR A 188 -26.97 16.21 -4.36
CA THR A 188 -26.45 14.99 -4.99
C THR A 188 -24.93 14.93 -4.88
N GLN A 189 -24.25 16.04 -5.11
CA GLN A 189 -22.81 16.15 -4.95
C GLN A 189 -22.40 15.93 -3.48
N GLU A 190 -23.10 16.55 -2.54
CA GLU A 190 -22.84 16.36 -1.11
C GLU A 190 -22.96 14.89 -0.68
N LEU A 191 -23.94 14.15 -1.21
CA LEU A 191 -24.08 12.72 -0.96
C LEU A 191 -22.89 11.92 -1.51
N ARG A 192 -22.37 12.26 -2.70
CA ARG A 192 -21.18 11.62 -3.27
C ARG A 192 -19.92 11.90 -2.46
N LEU A 193 -19.70 13.15 -2.07
CA LEU A 193 -18.56 13.53 -1.21
C LEU A 193 -18.59 12.77 0.13
N LYS A 194 -19.78 12.64 0.73
CA LYS A 194 -19.97 11.83 1.94
C LYS A 194 -19.70 10.34 1.72
N GLN A 195 -20.08 9.80 0.56
CA GLN A 195 -19.77 8.41 0.20
C GLN A 195 -18.27 8.17 0.06
N ILE A 196 -17.57 9.06 -0.64
CA ILE A 196 -16.10 9.01 -0.80
C ILE A 196 -15.41 9.07 0.58
N LEU A 197 -15.86 9.96 1.46
CA LEU A 197 -15.35 10.02 2.83
C LEU A 197 -15.64 8.76 3.64
N ASN A 198 -16.84 8.20 3.52
CA ASN A 198 -17.19 6.97 4.23
C ASN A 198 -16.31 5.79 3.77
N GLN A 199 -15.99 5.71 2.47
CA GLN A 199 -15.10 4.69 1.94
C GLN A 199 -13.67 4.76 2.51
N ILE A 200 -13.12 5.97 2.73
CA ILE A 200 -11.80 6.08 3.37
C ILE A 200 -11.88 5.71 4.86
N TYR A 201 -12.93 6.10 5.58
CA TYR A 201 -13.08 5.71 6.98
C TYR A 201 -13.22 4.20 7.14
N GLN A 202 -14.02 3.53 6.31
CA GLN A 202 -14.14 2.07 6.32
C GLN A 202 -12.82 1.36 6.00
N SER A 203 -11.93 1.99 5.23
CA SER A 203 -10.61 1.43 4.95
C SER A 203 -9.60 1.60 6.07
N LEU A 204 -9.76 2.64 6.91
CA LEU A 204 -8.87 2.92 8.03
C LEU A 204 -9.37 2.26 9.31
N PHE A 205 -10.69 2.13 9.43
CA PHE A 205 -11.41 1.66 10.60
C PHE A 205 -12.55 0.73 10.13
N PRO A 206 -12.23 -0.49 9.69
CA PRO A 206 -13.25 -1.49 9.42
C PRO A 206 -14.03 -1.78 10.71
N ILE A 207 -15.34 -2.02 10.58
CA ILE A 207 -16.29 -2.29 11.68
C ILE A 207 -16.62 -3.77 11.71
#